data_AF-A0A3D5DNY5-F1
#
_entry.id   AF-A0A3D5DNY5-F1
#
_cell.length_a   1.000
_cell.length_b   1.000
_cell.length_c   1.000
_cell.angle_alpha   90.00
_cell.angle_beta   90.00
_cell.angle_gamma   90.00
#
_symmetry.space_group_name_H-M   'P 1'
#
loop_
_entity.id
_entity.type
_entity.pdbx_description
1 polymer ?
#
loop_
_entity_poly.entity_id
_entity_poly.type
_entity_poly.pdbx_seq_one_letter_code
_entity_poly.pdbx_strand_id
1 'polypeptide(L)' 'MPVYSYDPPDRFVAGAVGQPGERTFYLQASAAGRVTSVSLEKFQVSLLAERLDELLDEVLR' A
#
# COMPACT_ATOMS: atom_id res chain seq x y z
N MET A 1 -12.58 -7.89 10.50
CA MET A 1 -11.86 -6.93 9.63
C MET A 1 -12.07 -7.36 8.19
N PRO A 2 -12.40 -6.45 7.26
CA PRO A 2 -12.57 -6.82 5.86
C PRO A 2 -11.23 -7.27 5.26
N VAL A 3 -11.28 -8.29 4.39
CA VAL A 3 -10.13 -8.78 3.62
C VAL A 3 -10.41 -8.49 2.15
N TYR A 4 -9.45 -7.87 1.46
CA TYR A 4 -9.53 -7.55 0.04
C TYR A 4 -8.47 -8.37 -0.71
N SER A 5 -8.90 -9.20 -1.66
CA SER A 5 -8.01 -10.09 -2.42
C SER A 5 -7.92 -9.65 -3.89
N TYR A 6 -6.67 -9.59 -4.39
CA TYR A 6 -6.29 -9.27 -5.77
C TYR A 6 -5.17 -10.23 -6.19
N ASP A 7 -5.29 -10.92 -7.33
CA ASP A 7 -4.31 -11.92 -7.77
C ASP A 7 -4.27 -12.04 -9.32
N PRO A 8 -3.34 -11.36 -10.00
CA PRO A 8 -2.57 -10.21 -9.52
C PRO A 8 -3.36 -8.90 -9.59
N PRO A 9 -2.99 -7.86 -8.84
CA PRO A 9 -3.49 -6.51 -9.06
C PRO A 9 -2.84 -5.85 -10.28
N ASP A 10 -3.59 -4.98 -10.98
CA ASP A 10 -3.05 -4.04 -11.98
C ASP A 10 -2.14 -3.00 -11.31
N ARG A 11 -2.44 -2.64 -10.05
CA ARG A 11 -1.69 -1.68 -9.25
C ARG A 11 -1.78 -2.00 -7.76
N PHE A 12 -0.65 -1.92 -7.05
CA PHE A 12 -0.57 -1.97 -5.59
C PHE A 12 0.44 -0.93 -5.10
N VAL A 13 -0.02 0.16 -4.49
CA VAL A 13 0.82 1.36 -4.24
C VAL A 13 0.45 2.09 -2.96
N ALA A 14 1.46 2.67 -2.31
CA ALA A 14 1.26 3.72 -1.32
C ALA A 14 1.31 5.10 -1.98
N GLY A 15 0.41 6.01 -1.58
CA GLY A 15 0.36 7.39 -2.07
C GLY A 15 -0.08 8.36 -0.98
N ALA A 16 0.12 9.65 -1.24
CA ALA A 16 -0.31 10.71 -0.34
C ALA A 16 -1.10 11.78 -1.11
N VAL A 17 -2.13 12.32 -0.49
CA VAL A 17 -2.97 13.40 -1.03
C VAL A 17 -2.95 14.57 -0.05
N GLY A 18 -2.87 15.79 -0.57
CA GLY A 18 -2.83 17.03 0.23
C GLY A 18 -1.48 17.75 0.19
N GLN A 19 -1.43 18.93 0.80
CA GLN A 19 -0.23 19.76 0.88
C GLN A 19 0.78 19.16 1.86
N PRO A 20 2.09 19.43 1.71
CA PRO A 20 3.09 19.08 2.72
C PRO A 20 2.67 19.59 4.12
N GLY A 21 2.70 18.71 5.12
CA GLY A 21 2.24 19.01 6.49
C GLY A 21 0.80 18.54 6.80
N GLU A 22 -0.05 18.41 5.77
CA GLU A 22 -1.46 18.01 5.91
C GLU A 22 -1.80 16.82 4.99
N ARG A 23 -0.83 15.91 4.80
CA ARG A 23 -1.01 14.77 3.90
C ARG A 23 -1.80 13.65 4.58
N THR A 24 -2.79 13.13 3.87
CA THR A 24 -3.39 11.83 4.18
C THR A 24 -2.75 10.76 3.29
N PHE A 25 -2.40 9.62 3.88
CA PHE A 25 -1.77 8.51 3.16
C PHE A 25 -2.79 7.42 2.85
N TYR A 26 -2.60 6.76 1.71
CA TYR A 26 -3.45 5.67 1.25
C TYR A 26 -2.63 4.53 0.67
N LEU A 27 -3.01 3.30 0.99
CA LEU A 27 -2.63 2.11 0.24
C LEU A 27 -3.76 1.77 -0.72
N GLN A 28 -3.45 1.69 -2.01
CA GLN A 28 -4.44 1.44 -3.06
C GLN A 28 -4.10 0.17 -3.84
N ALA A 29 -5.10 -0.69 -4.01
CA ALA A 29 -5.08 -1.85 -4.89
C ALA A 29 -6.13 -1.67 -5.99
N SER A 30 -5.80 -1.98 -7.25
CA SER A 30 -6.77 -2.00 -8.35
C SER A 30 -6.64 -3.21 -9.25
N ALA A 31 -7.76 -3.71 -9.74
CA ALA A 31 -7.84 -4.71 -10.82
C ALA A 31 -9.21 -4.65 -11.49
N ALA A 32 -9.26 -4.79 -12.82
CA ALA A 32 -10.50 -4.94 -13.59
C ALA A 32 -11.57 -3.86 -13.26
N GLY A 33 -11.14 -2.61 -13.15
CA GLY A 33 -12.01 -1.46 -12.83
C GLY A 33 -12.40 -1.34 -11.34
N ARG A 34 -12.06 -2.31 -10.49
CA ARG A 34 -12.25 -2.22 -9.03
C ARG A 34 -11.05 -1.55 -8.38
N VAL A 35 -11.31 -0.55 -7.52
CA VAL A 35 -10.29 0.13 -6.71
C VAL A 35 -10.64 0.00 -5.23
N THR A 36 -9.68 -0.44 -4.42
CA THR A 36 -9.77 -0.42 -2.95
C THR A 36 -8.71 0.54 -2.42
N SER A 37 -9.11 1.47 -1.56
CA SER A 37 -8.21 2.41 -0.89
C SER A 37 -8.38 2.29 0.62
N VAL A 38 -7.25 2.15 1.32
CA VAL A 38 -7.19 2.11 2.79
C VAL A 38 -6.41 3.31 3.27
N SER A 39 -7.00 4.14 4.13
CA SER A 39 -6.30 5.26 4.76
C SER A 39 -5.30 4.75 5.80
N LEU A 40 -4.11 5.32 5.81
CA LEU A 40 -3.01 4.94 6.69
C LEU A 40 -2.37 6.16 7.35
N GLU A 41 -1.71 5.92 8.47
CA GLU A 41 -0.75 6.87 9.04
C GLU A 41 0.58 6.84 8.29
N LYS A 42 1.32 7.97 8.27
CA LYS A 42 2.65 8.05 7.63
C LYS A 42 3.59 6.95 8.12
N PHE A 43 3.61 6.71 9.43
CA PHE A 43 4.49 5.71 10.06
C PHE A 43 4.17 4.29 9.58
N GLN A 44 2.89 3.97 9.34
CA GLN A 44 2.48 2.65 8.86
C GLN A 44 2.93 2.40 7.42
N VAL A 45 2.96 3.44 6.58
CA VAL A 45 3.51 3.34 5.21
C VAL A 45 5.00 2.99 5.25
N SER A 46 5.77 3.66 6.10
CA SER A 46 7.21 3.37 6.28
C SER A 46 7.44 1.94 6.76
N LEU A 47 6.71 1.51 7.79
CA LEU A 47 6.84 0.15 8.32
C LEU A 47 6.47 -0.90 7.26
N LEU A 48 5.40 -0.68 6.48
CA LEU A 48 5.01 -1.60 5.41
C LEU A 48 6.11 -1.74 4.35
N ALA A 49 6.78 -0.64 3.98
CA ALA A 49 7.88 -0.68 3.02
C ALA A 49 9.07 -1.48 3.56
N GLU A 50 9.50 -1.22 4.80
CA GLU A 50 10.60 -1.97 5.45
C GLU A 50 10.30 -3.47 5.49
N ARG A 51 9.07 -3.86 5.89
CA ARG A 51 8.68 -5.27 5.96
C ARG A 51 8.61 -5.92 4.57
N LEU A 52 8.23 -5.18 3.54
CA LEU A 52 8.21 -5.70 2.17
C LEU A 52 9.62 -5.90 1.64
N ASP A 53 10.54 -4.97 1.90
CA ASP A 53 11.95 -5.09 1.52
C ASP A 53 12.59 -6.32 2.19
N GLU A 54 12.38 -6.51 3.51
CA GLU A 54 12.83 -7.71 4.23
C GLU A 54 12.30 -9.01 3.61
N LEU A 55 11.01 -9.05 3.25
CA LEU A 55 10.40 -10.22 2.60
C LEU A 55 10.98 -10.49 1.20
N LEU A 56 11.25 -9.43 0.43
CA LEU A 56 11.86 -9.57 -0.88
C LEU A 56 13.30 -10.09 -0.78
N ASP A 57 14.07 -9.62 0.21
CA ASP A 57 15.40 -10.14 0.49
C ASP A 57 15.39 -11.63 0.85
N GLU A 58 14.39 -12.09 1.61
CA GLU A 58 14.20 -13.51 1.92
C GLU A 58 13.89 -14.36 0.67
N VAL A 59 13.07 -13.85 -0.25
CA VAL A 59 12.70 -14.57 -1.49
C VAL A 59 13.85 -14.62 -2.49
N LEU A 60 14.71 -13.61 -2.51
CA LEU A 60 15.86 -13.52 -3.42
C LEU A 60 17.07 -14.36 -2.96
N ARG A 61 17.00 -14.99 -1.79
CA ARG A 61 18.03 -15.88 -1.25
C ARG A 61 17.90 -17.31 -1.78
#